data_AF-A0AAJ2FL02-F1
#
_entry.id   AF-A0AAJ2FL02-F1
#
_cell.length_a   1.000
_cell.length_b   1.000
_cell.length_c   1.000
_cell.angle_alpha   90.00
_cell.angle_beta   90.00
_cell.angle_gamma   90.00
#
_symmetry.space_group_name_H-M   'P 1'
#
loop_
_entity.id
_entity.type
_entity.pdbx_description
1 polymer ?
#
loop_
_entity_poly.entity_id
_entity_poly.type
_entity_poly.pdbx_seq_one_letter_code
_entity_poly.pdbx_strand_id
1 'polypeptide(L)' 'MQHIHSLNPSSNSLAIAIAIIGAELIVYRVNRLPEQRAHLLGLVQMADTLGVLSSTDRATLAISLTDGMAQ' A
#
# COMPACT_ATOMS: atom_id res chain seq x y z
N MET A 1 32.68 -9.93 -23.28
CA MET A 1 31.67 -10.57 -22.40
C MET A 1 30.81 -9.45 -21.83
N GLN A 2 29.59 -9.26 -22.35
CA GLN A 2 28.74 -8.14 -21.96
C GLN A 2 27.99 -8.51 -20.67
N HIS A 3 28.30 -7.81 -19.58
CA HIS A 3 27.64 -7.95 -18.28
C HIS A 3 26.27 -7.27 -18.37
N ILE A 4 25.27 -8.00 -18.86
CA ILE A 4 23.86 -7.59 -18.80
C ILE A 4 23.45 -7.54 -17.32
N HIS A 5 23.59 -6.36 -16.72
CA HIS A 5 23.02 -6.04 -15.42
C HIS A 5 21.50 -5.98 -15.61
N SER A 6 20.86 -7.12 -15.39
CA SER A 6 19.41 -7.27 -15.38
C SER A 6 18.81 -6.29 -14.38
N LEU A 7 18.31 -5.16 -14.87
CA LEU A 7 17.37 -4.31 -14.14
C LEU A 7 16.17 -5.19 -13.81
N ASN A 8 16.13 -5.71 -12.59
CA ASN A 8 15.07 -6.57 -12.12
C ASN A 8 13.72 -5.81 -12.18
N PRO A 9 12.80 -6.16 -13.10
CA PRO A 9 11.55 -5.40 -13.27
C PRO A 9 10.59 -5.54 -12.07
N SER A 10 10.87 -6.46 -11.13
CA SER A 10 10.02 -6.70 -9.96
C SER A 10 10.16 -5.66 -8.84
N SER A 11 11.24 -4.87 -8.80
CA SER A 11 11.39 -3.83 -7.76
C SER A 11 10.50 -2.60 -8.00
N ASN A 12 10.11 -2.32 -9.25
CA ASN A 12 9.33 -1.13 -9.58
C ASN A 12 7.83 -1.31 -9.27
N SER A 13 7.26 -2.48 -9.61
CA SER A 13 5.85 -2.77 -9.34
C SER A 13 5.51 -2.76 -7.84
N LEU A 14 6.45 -3.19 -6.99
CA LEU A 14 6.30 -3.15 -5.53
C LEU A 14 6.24 -1.72 -4.99
N ALA A 15 7.16 -0.86 -5.45
CA ALA A 15 7.18 0.56 -5.07
C ALA A 15 5.93 1.30 -5.58
N ILE A 16 5.46 0.98 -6.78
CA ILE A 16 4.24 1.56 -7.36
C ILE A 16 3.01 1.17 -6.54
N ALA A 17 2.87 -0.10 -6.15
CA ALA A 17 1.73 -0.56 -5.36
C ALA A 17 1.68 0.13 -3.98
N ILE A 18 2.82 0.25 -3.30
CA ILE A 18 2.92 0.95 -2.01
C ILE A 18 2.59 2.43 -2.18
N ALA A 19 3.08 3.08 -3.24
CA ALA A 19 2.78 4.48 -3.52
C ALA A 19 1.29 4.73 -3.77
N ILE A 20 0.60 3.83 -4.49
CA ILE A 20 -0.85 3.92 -4.73
C ILE A 20 -1.62 3.79 -3.42
N ILE A 21 -1.27 2.82 -2.57
CA ILE A 21 -1.90 2.65 -1.25
C ILE A 21 -1.69 3.89 -0.37
N GLY A 22 -0.47 4.44 -0.36
CA GLY A 22 -0.14 5.66 0.38
C GLY A 22 -0.94 6.88 -0.10
N ALA A 23 -1.11 7.05 -1.41
CA ALA A 23 -1.90 8.15 -1.98
C ALA A 23 -3.37 8.06 -1.57
N GLU A 24 -3.97 6.87 -1.67
CA GLU A 24 -5.35 6.62 -1.24
C GLU A 24 -5.54 6.82 0.27
N LEU A 25 -4.54 6.43 1.08
CA LEU A 25 -4.57 6.66 2.53
C LEU A 25 -4.58 8.16 2.87
N ILE A 26 -3.83 8.99 2.14
CA ILE A 26 -3.85 10.45 2.32
C ILE A 26 -5.24 11.01 1.99
N VAL A 27 -5.82 10.60 0.86
CA VAL A 27 -7.17 11.04 0.44
C VAL A 27 -8.22 10.63 1.47
N TYR A 28 -8.14 9.39 1.99
CA TYR A 28 -9.02 8.92 3.05
C TYR A 28 -8.84 9.73 4.35
N ARG A 29 -7.61 10.05 4.76
CA ARG A 29 -7.37 10.85 5.98
C ARG A 29 -7.97 12.26 5.89
N VAL A 30 -8.02 12.84 4.69
CA VAL A 30 -8.60 14.16 4.45
C VAL A 30 -10.14 14.12 4.46
N ASN A 31 -10.75 13.19 3.72
CA ASN A 31 -12.22 13.21 3.55
C ASN A 31 -12.97 12.34 4.57
N ARG A 32 -12.31 11.31 5.12
CA ARG A 32 -12.85 10.31 6.06
C ARG A 32 -14.13 9.60 5.57
N LEU A 33 -14.25 9.39 4.26
CA LEU A 33 -15.41 8.73 3.69
C LEU A 33 -15.33 7.21 3.89
N PRO A 34 -16.44 6.56 4.26
CA PRO A 34 -16.48 5.11 4.47
C PRO A 34 -16.21 4.31 3.18
N GLU A 35 -16.60 4.82 2.02
CA GLU A 35 -16.35 4.19 0.71
C GLU A 35 -14.85 4.15 0.39
N GLN A 36 -14.12 5.24 0.69
CA GLN A 36 -12.67 5.31 0.51
C GLN A 36 -11.94 4.34 1.45
N ARG A 37 -12.46 4.15 2.66
CA ARG A 37 -11.93 3.14 3.59
C ARG A 37 -12.09 1.72 3.02
N ALA A 38 -13.26 1.39 2.48
CA ALA A 38 -13.51 0.09 1.88
C ALA A 38 -12.60 -0.15 0.67
N HIS A 39 -12.41 0.88 -0.17
CA HIS A 39 -11.49 0.84 -1.30
C HIS A 39 -10.03 0.61 -0.86
N LEU A 40 -9.55 1.38 0.12
CA LEU A 40 -8.21 1.26 0.66
C LEU A 40 -7.95 -0.13 1.28
N LEU A 41 -8.93 -0.67 2.02
CA LEU A 41 -8.85 -2.04 2.56
C LEU A 41 -8.70 -3.08 1.45
N GLY A 42 -9.44 -2.93 0.35
CA GLY A 42 -9.33 -3.82 -0.81
C GLY A 42 -7.93 -3.78 -1.43
N LEU A 43 -7.34 -2.58 -1.59
CA LEU A 43 -5.99 -2.43 -2.13
C LEU A 43 -4.93 -3.02 -1.20
N VAL A 44 -5.05 -2.80 0.11
CA VAL A 44 -4.13 -3.38 1.11
C VAL A 44 -4.21 -4.91 1.11
N GLN A 45 -5.42 -5.47 1.04
CA GLN A 45 -5.60 -6.92 0.98
C GLN A 45 -5.03 -7.51 -0.31
N MET A 46 -5.22 -6.82 -1.44
CA MET A 46 -4.62 -7.23 -2.71
C MET A 46 -3.09 -7.20 -2.63
N ALA A 47 -2.48 -6.14 -2.10
CA ALA A 47 -1.04 -6.06 -1.94
C ALA A 47 -0.48 -7.12 -0.97
N ASP A 48 -1.22 -7.45 0.09
CA ASP A 48 -0.82 -8.52 1.02
C ASP A 48 -0.86 -9.90 0.35
N THR A 49 -1.93 -10.20 -0.40
CA THR A 49 -2.05 -11.48 -1.13
C THR A 49 -0.97 -11.66 -2.20
N LEU A 50 -0.51 -10.56 -2.80
CA LEU A 50 0.60 -10.56 -3.76
C LEU A 50 1.98 -10.61 -3.10
N GLY A 51 2.06 -10.63 -1.76
CA GLY A 51 3.33 -10.65 -1.02
C GLY A 51 4.14 -9.36 -1.14
N VAL A 52 3.48 -8.25 -1.49
CA VAL A 52 4.11 -6.96 -1.77
C VAL A 52 4.39 -6.19 -0.48
N LEU A 53 3.61 -6.44 0.57
CA LEU A 53 3.73 -5.75 1.85
C LEU A 53 4.75 -6.46 2.75
N SER A 54 5.72 -5.69 3.26
CA SER A 54 6.55 -6.14 4.36
C SER A 54 5.74 -6.19 5.66
N SER A 55 6.28 -6.87 6.68
CA SER A 55 5.68 -6.88 8.02
C SER A 55 5.54 -5.48 8.62
N THR A 56 6.47 -4.59 8.30
CA THR A 56 6.44 -3.18 8.74
C THR A 56 5.34 -2.40 8.03
N ASP A 57 5.15 -2.63 6.73
CA ASP A 57 4.09 -1.98 5.95
C ASP A 57 2.71 -2.41 6.45
N ARG A 58 2.52 -3.71 6.69
CA ARG A 58 1.30 -4.25 7.29
C ARG A 58 0.97 -3.59 8.63
N ALA A 59 1.96 -3.48 9.53
CA ALA A 59 1.77 -2.86 10.84
C ALA A 59 1.40 -1.37 10.70
N THR A 60 2.10 -0.65 9.82
CA THR A 60 1.87 0.79 9.58
C THR A 60 0.48 1.05 8.99
N LEU A 61 0.07 0.24 8.02
CA LEU A 61 -1.25 0.33 7.41
C LEU A 61 -2.35 -0.03 8.41
N ALA A 62 -2.18 -1.09 9.21
CA ALA A 62 -3.13 -1.49 10.23
C ALA A 62 -3.35 -0.40 11.28
N ILE A 63 -2.27 0.24 11.75
CA ILE A 63 -2.37 1.40 12.66
C ILE A 63 -3.10 2.54 11.97
N SER A 64 -2.72 2.88 10.74
CA SER A 64 -3.31 4.01 9.99
C SER A 64 -4.80 3.83 9.68
N LEU A 65 -5.24 2.60 9.44
CA LEU A 65 -6.63 2.21 9.21
C LEU A 65 -7.46 2.16 10.51
N THR A 66 -6.83 1.86 11.65
CA THR A 66 -7.50 1.76 12.96
C THR A 66 -7.63 3.13 13.63
N ASP A 67 -6.61 3.96 13.50
CA ASP A 67 -6.52 5.30 14.10
C ASP A 67 -7.56 6.29 13.51
N GLY A 68 -8.15 5.97 12.35
CA GLY A 68 -9.30 6.70 11.80
C GLY A 68 -10.63 6.47 12.54
N MET A 69 -10.71 5.54 13.50
CA MET A 69 -11.94 5.26 14.26
C MET A 69 -12.04 5.97 15.62
N ALA A 70 -10.99 6.69 16.04
CA ALA A 70 -10.89 7.28 17.37
C ALA A 70 -11.30 8.77 17.48
N GLN A 71 -12.02 9.32 16.50
CA GLN A 71 -12.45 10.72 16.50
C GLN A 71 -13.87 10.89 16.00
#